data_AF-A0AAV0S072-F1
#
_entry.id   AF-A0AAV0S072-F1
#
_cell.length_a   1.000
_cell.length_b   1.000
_cell.length_c   1.000
_cell.angle_alpha   90.00
_cell.angle_beta   90.00
_cell.angle_gamma   90.00
#
_symmetry.space_group_name_H-M   'P 1'
#
loop_
_entity.id
_entity.type
_entity.pdbx_description
1 polymer ?
#
loop_
_entity_poly.entity_id
_entity_poly.type
_entity_poly.pdbx_seq_one_letter_code
_entity_poly.pdbx_strand_id
1 'polypeptide(L)'
;MAVKSVPNSFTLPLISFLLLLLTRSDSAPQPFRRDPGHPQWHHGAFHDVRESVRSDVRRMLHTRAEVPFQVPLEVNVVLVGFNGDGGYRYSLDVQKLEEFLKLSFPTHRPSCLETGELLDIEHHLIYNVFPAGQPEMIALEKALKEAMVPAGTARETDFGREVPLFEVEATAVEPIFHKFYSYIFDTDTMGFAQHTEPDRPNPASIFVVNFDKVRMDPRNKEVDLDKLMFNTIDQLSEEDMKKQEGDYIYRYRYNGGGATQEKASHVHERPVVNWLLAAGCHPFGPFSNSSRTSKLLQDVALRNTIYARVDAALHKIRDTSEIVQVFASEHLKTPLGEPVRAKKNKTTTELWLEKFYKKTTNLPEPFPHELVERLEKYLDNLEEQLVDLSSLLYDHRLQDAHLNSSEILQSSIFTQQYVEHVLSSEKEKMKCCKIEYKYPYHSSQTYVYGGILLAGFVVYFLVIFFSNPVRI
;
A
#
# COMPACT_ATOMS: atom_id res chain seq x y z
N MET A 1 -66.36 60.19 6.40
CA MET A 1 -65.33 61.09 6.99
C MET A 1 -64.30 60.22 7.71
N ALA A 2 -63.03 60.53 7.51
CA ALA A 2 -61.88 59.65 7.67
C ALA A 2 -61.63 59.13 9.10
N VAL A 3 -61.35 57.83 9.21
CA VAL A 3 -60.70 57.22 10.39
C VAL A 3 -59.19 57.32 10.17
N LYS A 4 -58.51 58.06 11.06
CA LYS A 4 -57.06 58.23 11.06
C LYS A 4 -56.36 56.93 11.44
N SER A 5 -55.46 56.48 10.59
CA SER A 5 -54.52 55.38 10.85
C SER A 5 -53.42 55.82 11.82
N VAL A 6 -53.23 55.07 12.90
CA VAL A 6 -52.03 55.14 13.75
C VAL A 6 -50.89 54.39 13.04
N PRO A 7 -49.69 54.96 12.89
CA PRO A 7 -48.61 54.29 12.17
C PRO A 7 -47.90 53.26 13.05
N ASN A 8 -47.80 52.03 12.54
CA ASN A 8 -46.97 50.93 13.02
C ASN A 8 -45.47 51.29 12.91
N SER A 9 -44.98 52.16 13.79
CA SER A 9 -43.56 52.58 13.79
C SER A 9 -42.66 51.71 14.67
N PHE A 10 -43.20 50.73 15.40
CA PHE A 10 -42.46 49.90 16.36
C PHE A 10 -42.16 48.46 15.89
N THR A 11 -42.72 48.01 14.77
CA THR A 11 -42.51 46.63 14.28
C THR A 11 -41.23 46.48 13.44
N LEU A 12 -40.85 47.50 12.67
CA LEU A 12 -39.64 47.51 11.85
C LEU A 12 -38.31 47.46 12.64
N PRO A 13 -38.12 48.21 13.75
CA PRO A 13 -36.88 48.12 14.51
C PRO A 13 -36.76 46.80 15.27
N LEU A 14 -37.88 46.19 15.68
CA LEU A 14 -37.88 44.90 16.39
C LEU A 14 -37.48 43.73 15.48
N ILE A 15 -37.96 43.74 14.23
CA ILE A 15 -37.60 42.74 13.21
C ILE A 15 -36.13 42.92 12.79
N SER A 16 -35.66 44.16 12.61
CA SER A 16 -34.25 44.44 12.32
C SER A 16 -33.32 44.00 13.47
N PHE A 17 -33.73 44.22 14.73
CA PHE A 17 -32.98 43.77 15.90
C PHE A 17 -32.96 42.24 16.04
N LEU A 18 -34.07 41.55 15.71
CA LEU A 18 -34.10 40.08 15.65
C LEU A 18 -33.25 39.51 14.50
N LEU A 19 -33.24 40.15 13.33
CA LEU A 19 -32.38 39.77 12.20
C LEU A 19 -30.90 40.05 12.49
N LEU A 20 -30.58 41.12 13.22
CA LEU A 20 -29.23 41.41 13.71
C LEU A 20 -28.79 40.46 14.83
N LEU A 21 -29.71 39.94 15.65
CA LEU A 21 -29.41 38.89 16.63
C LEU A 21 -29.21 37.51 15.97
N LEU A 22 -29.91 37.24 14.87
CA LEU A 22 -29.74 36.01 14.07
C LEU A 22 -28.43 36.02 13.26
N THR A 23 -27.91 37.18 12.85
CA THR A 23 -26.61 37.28 12.15
C THR A 23 -25.42 37.41 13.09
N ARG A 24 -25.66 37.59 14.39
CA ARG A 24 -24.64 37.62 15.46
C ARG A 24 -24.76 36.43 16.42
N SER A 25 -25.14 35.26 15.91
CA SER A 25 -24.66 34.03 16.51
C SER A 25 -23.27 33.78 15.94
N ASP A 26 -22.25 34.37 16.58
CA ASP A 26 -20.92 33.77 16.50
C ASP A 26 -21.10 32.35 17.05
N SER A 27 -21.24 31.38 16.13
CA SER A 27 -21.23 29.97 16.49
C SER A 27 -19.96 29.78 17.33
N ALA A 28 -20.10 29.38 18.59
CA ALA A 28 -18.94 29.11 19.43
C ALA A 28 -17.97 28.21 18.64
N PRO A 29 -16.67 28.51 18.62
CA PRO A 29 -15.72 27.68 17.90
C PRO A 29 -15.80 26.26 18.47
N GLN A 30 -15.97 25.28 17.59
CA GLN A 30 -16.15 23.87 17.94
C GLN A 30 -15.02 23.06 17.31
N PRO A 31 -14.52 22.00 17.98
CA PRO A 31 -13.55 21.09 17.38
C PRO A 31 -14.17 20.36 16.19
N PHE A 32 -13.34 19.92 15.24
CA PHE A 32 -13.77 19.22 14.02
C PHE A 32 -14.59 20.08 13.05
N ARG A 33 -14.38 21.40 13.05
CA ARG A 33 -14.99 22.33 12.10
C ARG A 33 -14.07 22.51 10.90
N ARG A 34 -14.61 22.30 9.69
CA ARG A 34 -13.86 22.57 8.46
C ARG A 34 -13.99 24.03 8.06
N ASP A 35 -12.89 24.76 8.18
CA ASP A 35 -12.79 26.10 7.62
C ASP A 35 -12.37 26.04 6.14
N PRO A 36 -12.69 27.07 5.32
CA PRO A 36 -12.28 27.13 3.92
C PRO A 36 -10.76 27.02 3.78
N GLY A 37 -10.28 25.99 3.08
CA GLY A 37 -8.85 25.70 2.90
C GLY A 37 -8.29 24.56 3.77
N HIS A 38 -9.13 23.85 4.53
CA HIS A 38 -8.71 22.62 5.21
C HIS A 38 -8.18 21.60 4.18
N PRO A 39 -6.98 21.00 4.39
CA PRO A 39 -6.46 19.98 3.50
C PRO A 39 -7.48 18.83 3.39
N GLN A 40 -7.89 18.54 2.17
CA GLN A 40 -8.79 17.42 1.89
C GLN A 40 -7.95 16.21 1.51
N TRP A 41 -8.27 15.07 2.10
CA TRP A 41 -7.76 13.81 1.59
C TRP A 41 -8.42 13.54 0.22
N HIS A 42 -7.60 13.15 -0.75
CA HIS A 42 -8.04 12.84 -2.11
C HIS A 42 -7.68 11.39 -2.44
N HIS A 43 -8.69 10.52 -2.51
CA HIS A 43 -8.56 9.15 -3.02
C HIS A 43 -8.44 9.18 -4.55
N GLY A 44 -7.22 9.33 -5.05
CA GLY A 44 -6.99 9.51 -6.48
C GLY A 44 -5.58 9.23 -6.96
N ALA A 45 -4.62 8.97 -6.06
CA ALA A 45 -3.24 8.71 -6.44
C ALA A 45 -3.11 7.51 -7.39
N PHE A 46 -4.06 6.56 -7.37
CA PHE A 46 -4.05 5.45 -8.31
C PHE A 46 -4.20 5.87 -9.77
N HIS A 47 -4.98 6.92 -10.08
CA HIS A 47 -5.07 7.41 -11.46
C HIS A 47 -3.72 7.93 -11.95
N ASP A 48 -2.93 8.52 -11.06
CA ASP A 48 -1.59 9.02 -11.37
C ASP A 48 -0.58 7.88 -11.57
N VAL A 49 -0.75 6.74 -10.87
CA VAL A 49 0.17 5.59 -10.96
C VAL A 49 -0.30 4.46 -11.88
N ARG A 50 -1.54 4.47 -12.39
CA ARG A 50 -2.10 3.38 -13.21
C ARG A 50 -1.26 3.05 -14.43
N GLU A 51 -0.78 4.06 -15.15
CA GLU A 51 0.08 3.84 -16.32
C GLU A 51 1.47 3.32 -15.93
N SER A 52 1.97 3.70 -14.74
CA SER A 52 3.19 3.11 -14.19
C SER A 52 2.98 1.62 -13.87
N VAL A 53 1.88 1.28 -13.20
CA VAL A 53 1.51 -0.11 -12.89
C VAL A 53 1.38 -0.93 -14.17
N ARG A 54 0.71 -0.40 -15.21
CA ARG A 54 0.62 -1.08 -16.51
C ARG A 54 1.99 -1.34 -17.11
N SER A 55 2.85 -0.32 -17.16
CA SER A 55 4.23 -0.45 -17.63
C SER A 55 5.03 -1.51 -16.85
N ASP A 56 4.84 -1.56 -15.53
CA ASP A 56 5.52 -2.50 -14.65
C ASP A 56 5.01 -3.94 -14.83
N VAL A 57 3.69 -4.15 -14.93
CA VAL A 57 3.07 -5.44 -15.25
C VAL A 57 3.56 -5.93 -16.61
N ARG A 58 3.53 -5.06 -17.62
CA ARG A 58 4.03 -5.37 -18.96
C ARG A 58 5.50 -5.77 -18.93
N ARG A 59 6.33 -5.04 -18.18
CA ARG A 59 7.74 -5.39 -17.99
C ARG A 59 7.87 -6.75 -17.30
N MET A 60 7.10 -7.02 -16.26
CA MET A 60 7.10 -8.29 -15.52
C MET A 60 6.73 -9.48 -16.42
N LEU A 61 5.68 -9.37 -17.22
CA LEU A 61 5.20 -10.47 -18.07
C LEU A 61 6.11 -10.77 -19.27
N HIS A 62 6.93 -9.79 -19.70
CA HIS A 62 7.73 -9.91 -20.92
C HIS A 62 9.24 -9.91 -20.71
N THR A 63 9.72 -9.56 -19.52
CA THR A 63 11.15 -9.67 -19.20
C THR A 63 11.45 -10.97 -18.45
N ARG A 64 12.69 -11.44 -18.56
CA ARG A 64 13.17 -12.63 -17.83
C ARG A 64 13.41 -12.37 -16.35
N ALA A 65 13.32 -11.12 -15.90
CA ALA A 65 13.59 -10.78 -14.53
C ALA A 65 12.38 -11.16 -13.67
N GLU A 66 12.63 -11.82 -12.54
CA GLU A 66 11.65 -12.04 -11.47
C GLU A 66 11.34 -10.71 -10.79
N VAL A 67 10.55 -9.89 -11.48
CA VAL A 67 10.04 -8.63 -10.93
C VAL A 67 8.72 -8.95 -10.22
N PRO A 68 8.56 -8.57 -8.95
CA PRO A 68 7.30 -8.76 -8.25
C PRO A 68 6.22 -7.83 -8.81
N PHE A 69 4.97 -8.26 -8.71
CA PHE A 69 3.80 -7.46 -9.09
C PHE A 69 3.63 -6.29 -8.13
N GLN A 70 3.67 -5.07 -8.67
CA GLN A 70 3.63 -3.83 -7.89
C GLN A 70 2.19 -3.42 -7.59
N VAL A 71 1.88 -3.27 -6.30
CA VAL A 71 0.58 -2.79 -5.81
C VAL A 71 0.78 -1.50 -5.01
N PRO A 72 0.23 -0.36 -5.45
CA PRO A 72 0.31 0.87 -4.67
C PRO A 72 -0.52 0.74 -3.38
N LEU A 73 0.02 1.22 -2.27
CA LEU A 73 -0.66 1.22 -0.98
C LEU A 73 -0.46 2.58 -0.30
N GLU A 74 -1.56 3.28 -0.07
CA GLU A 74 -1.54 4.51 0.73
C GLU A 74 -1.44 4.21 2.21
N VAL A 75 -0.51 4.89 2.89
CA VAL A 75 -0.32 4.83 4.32
C VAL A 75 -0.50 6.23 4.88
N ASN A 76 -1.67 6.47 5.48
CA ASN A 76 -1.99 7.75 6.09
C ASN A 76 -1.53 7.74 7.55
N VAL A 77 -0.69 8.70 7.95
CA VAL A 77 -0.19 8.85 9.32
C VAL A 77 -0.74 10.15 9.89
N VAL A 78 -1.53 10.07 10.94
CA VAL A 78 -2.11 11.24 11.61
C VAL A 78 -1.33 11.50 12.89
N LEU A 79 -0.75 12.69 13.00
CA LEU A 79 0.02 13.14 14.16
C LEU A 79 -0.85 14.01 15.07
N VAL A 80 -1.09 13.55 16.30
CA VAL A 80 -1.91 14.27 17.29
C VAL A 80 -1.03 14.70 18.46
N GLY A 81 -0.98 16.01 18.76
CA GLY A 81 -0.17 16.54 19.86
C GLY A 81 1.32 16.73 19.52
N PHE A 82 1.64 16.90 18.24
CA PHE A 82 3.02 17.12 17.73
C PHE A 82 3.23 18.53 17.17
N ASN A 83 2.36 19.49 17.51
CA ASN A 83 2.50 20.89 17.10
C ASN A 83 3.00 21.76 18.26
N GLY A 84 3.69 21.16 19.24
CA GLY A 84 4.07 21.83 20.48
C GLY A 84 2.89 22.01 21.45
N ASP A 85 1.78 21.33 21.21
CA ASP A 85 0.52 21.41 21.95
C ASP A 85 0.28 20.19 22.86
N GLY A 86 0.84 19.03 22.51
CA GLY A 86 0.75 17.78 23.27
C GLY A 86 1.74 17.62 24.42
N GLY A 87 1.92 16.39 24.89
CA GLY A 87 2.85 16.02 25.95
C GLY A 87 4.27 16.48 25.67
N TYR A 88 4.98 16.93 26.70
CA TYR A 88 6.34 17.50 26.61
C TYR A 88 6.52 18.65 25.59
N ARG A 89 5.44 19.17 25.00
CA ARG A 89 5.45 20.16 23.92
C ARG A 89 6.32 19.73 22.73
N TYR A 90 6.34 18.43 22.43
CA TYR A 90 7.06 17.95 21.26
C TYR A 90 6.49 18.52 19.97
N SER A 91 7.40 18.87 19.06
CA SER A 91 7.08 19.34 17.73
C SER A 91 7.72 18.42 16.70
N LEU A 92 6.93 17.99 15.71
CA LEU A 92 7.40 17.17 14.61
C LEU A 92 7.05 17.83 13.27
N ASP A 93 8.08 18.00 12.44
CA ASP A 93 7.93 18.52 11.09
C ASP A 93 7.31 17.44 10.19
N VAL A 94 6.08 17.71 9.75
CA VAL A 94 5.27 16.81 8.92
C VAL A 94 5.98 16.43 7.62
N GLN A 95 6.56 17.41 6.94
CA GLN A 95 7.20 17.21 5.63
C GLN A 95 8.47 16.37 5.77
N LYS A 96 9.27 16.64 6.81
CA LYS A 96 10.47 15.84 7.09
C LYS A 96 10.14 14.40 7.47
N LEU A 97 9.06 14.18 8.23
CA LEU A 97 8.63 12.82 8.54
C LEU A 97 8.15 12.09 7.29
N GLU A 98 7.35 12.75 6.46
CA GLU A 98 6.87 12.17 5.21
C GLU A 98 8.03 11.80 4.26
N GLU A 99 9.00 12.71 4.09
CA GLU A 99 10.20 12.45 3.30
C GLU A 99 11.04 11.31 3.89
N PHE A 100 11.22 11.29 5.21
CA PHE A 100 11.94 10.22 5.91
C PHE A 100 11.29 8.85 5.69
N LEU A 101 9.96 8.76 5.78
CA LEU A 101 9.22 7.52 5.55
C LEU A 101 9.35 7.06 4.09
N LYS A 102 9.21 7.98 3.12
CA LYS A 102 9.38 7.69 1.69
C LYS A 102 10.78 7.17 1.36
N LEU A 103 11.82 7.76 1.96
CA LEU A 103 13.22 7.36 1.72
C LEU A 103 13.60 6.06 2.43
N SER A 104 13.07 5.84 3.64
CA SER A 104 13.47 4.71 4.48
C SER A 104 12.68 3.44 4.17
N PHE A 105 11.41 3.57 3.79
CA PHE A 105 10.47 2.46 3.62
C PHE A 105 9.66 2.58 2.33
N PRO A 106 10.30 2.65 1.15
CA PRO A 106 9.59 2.88 -0.11
C PRO A 106 8.70 1.69 -0.52
N THR A 107 9.08 0.47 -0.14
CA THR A 107 8.37 -0.75 -0.54
C THR A 107 8.21 -1.74 0.61
N HIS A 108 7.22 -2.62 0.48
CA HIS A 108 7.02 -3.75 1.39
C HIS A 108 6.59 -5.01 0.65
N ARG A 109 7.40 -6.06 0.75
CA ARG A 109 7.15 -7.37 0.16
C ARG A 109 6.72 -8.36 1.25
N PRO A 110 5.47 -8.87 1.23
CA PRO A 110 5.02 -9.87 2.18
C PRO A 110 5.77 -11.20 2.00
N SER A 111 5.90 -11.96 3.08
CA SER A 111 6.47 -13.31 3.05
C SER A 111 5.44 -14.38 3.43
N CYS A 112 5.66 -15.59 2.93
CA CYS A 112 4.98 -16.78 3.39
C CYS A 112 5.39 -17.08 4.84
N LEU A 113 4.41 -17.32 5.72
CA LEU A 113 4.68 -17.59 7.14
C LEU A 113 5.42 -18.92 7.35
N GLU A 114 5.13 -19.94 6.53
CA GLU A 114 5.68 -21.29 6.69
C GLU A 114 7.12 -21.39 6.17
N THR A 115 7.41 -20.78 5.01
CA THR A 115 8.71 -20.89 4.34
C THR A 115 9.61 -19.67 4.57
N GLY A 116 9.05 -18.51 4.92
CA GLY A 116 9.77 -17.24 4.99
C GLY A 116 10.09 -16.62 3.63
N GLU A 117 9.73 -17.28 2.53
CA GLU A 117 9.99 -16.80 1.17
C GLU A 117 9.09 -15.61 0.82
N LEU A 118 9.63 -14.68 0.03
CA LEU A 118 8.93 -13.46 -0.37
C LEU A 118 7.96 -13.76 -1.51
N LEU A 119 6.70 -13.34 -1.36
CA LEU A 119 5.68 -13.50 -2.40
C LEU A 119 5.99 -12.62 -3.60
N ASP A 120 5.56 -12.98 -4.80
CA ASP A 120 5.69 -12.20 -6.05
C ASP A 120 4.80 -10.96 -6.13
N ILE A 121 4.57 -10.32 -4.99
CA ILE A 121 3.77 -9.12 -4.85
C ILE A 121 4.54 -8.15 -3.95
N GLU A 122 4.73 -6.93 -4.42
CA GLU A 122 5.42 -5.88 -3.70
C GLU A 122 4.50 -4.67 -3.57
N HIS A 123 4.40 -4.14 -2.36
CA HIS A 123 3.67 -2.90 -2.13
C HIS A 123 4.58 -1.72 -2.36
N HIS A 124 4.15 -0.78 -3.18
CA HIS A 124 4.77 0.53 -3.27
C HIS A 124 4.05 1.47 -2.31
N LEU A 125 4.75 1.91 -1.27
CA LEU A 125 4.14 2.63 -0.15
C LEU A 125 4.09 4.14 -0.44
N ILE A 126 2.89 4.70 -0.44
CA ILE A 126 2.63 6.12 -0.63
C ILE A 126 2.23 6.71 0.71
N TYR A 127 3.16 7.42 1.36
CA TYR A 127 2.92 8.02 2.67
C TYR A 127 2.26 9.39 2.56
N ASN A 128 1.22 9.59 3.36
CA ASN A 128 0.59 10.88 3.61
C ASN A 128 0.65 11.17 5.11
N VAL A 129 1.19 12.32 5.52
CA VAL A 129 1.28 12.68 6.94
C VAL A 129 0.38 13.89 7.22
N PHE A 130 -0.53 13.76 8.19
CA PHE A 130 -1.52 14.78 8.55
C PHE A 130 -1.30 15.26 9.98
N PRO A 131 -1.06 16.57 10.21
CA PRO A 131 -1.08 17.12 11.55
C PRO A 131 -2.53 17.32 12.03
N ALA A 132 -2.81 16.98 13.28
CA ALA A 132 -4.03 17.35 13.96
C ALA A 132 -3.91 18.76 14.56
N GLY A 133 -5.00 19.52 14.56
CA GLY A 133 -5.06 20.79 15.26
C GLY A 133 -5.18 20.62 16.77
N GLN A 134 -4.85 21.69 17.48
CA GLN A 134 -5.01 21.77 18.94
C GLN A 134 -6.46 21.52 19.39
N PRO A 135 -7.52 22.05 18.73
CA PRO A 135 -8.89 21.77 19.13
C PRO A 135 -9.24 20.27 19.06
N GLU A 136 -8.80 19.58 18.01
CA GLU A 136 -9.02 18.13 17.84
C GLU A 136 -8.29 17.33 18.91
N MET A 137 -7.03 17.68 19.20
CA MET A 137 -6.23 17.03 20.23
C MET A 137 -6.85 17.22 21.63
N ILE A 138 -7.23 18.44 21.99
CA ILE A 138 -7.84 18.75 23.30
C ILE A 138 -9.20 18.06 23.44
N ALA A 139 -9.97 17.92 22.36
CA ALA A 139 -11.22 17.16 22.39
C ALA A 139 -10.99 15.67 22.69
N LEU A 140 -9.93 15.07 22.15
CA LEU A 140 -9.54 13.69 22.45
C LEU A 140 -9.04 13.53 23.90
N GLU A 141 -8.20 14.46 24.38
CA GLU A 141 -7.74 14.48 25.77
C GLU A 141 -8.90 14.59 26.76
N LYS A 142 -9.88 15.46 26.46
CA LYS A 142 -11.09 15.62 27.26
C LYS A 142 -11.89 14.33 27.34
N ALA A 143 -12.15 13.69 26.20
CA ALA A 143 -12.89 12.43 26.16
C ALA A 143 -12.17 11.32 26.94
N LEU A 144 -10.84 11.23 26.83
CA LEU A 144 -10.04 10.28 27.60
C LEU A 144 -10.12 10.56 29.10
N LYS A 145 -9.93 11.82 29.51
CA LYS A 145 -10.02 12.25 30.91
C LYS A 145 -11.38 11.89 31.53
N GLU A 146 -12.47 12.13 30.79
CA GLU A 146 -13.83 11.83 31.24
C GLU A 146 -14.11 10.31 31.30
N ALA A 147 -13.45 9.51 30.44
CA ALA A 147 -13.60 8.06 30.40
C ALA A 147 -12.71 7.30 31.40
N MET A 148 -11.72 7.96 32.02
CA MET A 148 -10.83 7.33 33.00
C MET A 148 -11.53 7.04 34.32
N VAL A 149 -11.56 5.76 34.70
CA VAL A 149 -12.13 5.28 35.97
C VAL A 149 -11.02 4.76 36.89
N PRO A 150 -11.00 5.10 38.19
CA PRO A 150 -10.02 4.56 39.13
C PRO A 150 -10.11 3.03 39.26
N ALA A 151 -8.97 2.35 39.15
CA ALA A 151 -8.87 0.88 39.18
C ALA A 151 -7.81 0.35 40.18
N GLY A 152 -7.47 1.16 41.20
CA GLY A 152 -6.50 0.80 42.24
C GLY A 152 -5.12 1.40 42.00
N THR A 153 -4.07 0.61 42.23
CA THR A 153 -2.67 1.00 42.01
C THR A 153 -2.00 0.09 40.98
N ALA A 154 -1.03 0.65 40.25
CA ALA A 154 -0.16 -0.08 39.36
C ALA A 154 1.29 0.22 39.70
N ARG A 155 2.16 -0.74 39.40
CA ARG A 155 3.60 -0.62 39.62
C ARG A 155 4.27 -0.11 38.35
N GLU A 156 5.07 0.94 38.47
CA GLU A 156 5.90 1.45 37.37
C GLU A 156 6.94 0.40 36.94
N THR A 157 7.28 0.37 35.65
CA THR A 157 8.22 -0.61 35.06
C THR A 157 9.64 -0.46 35.59
N ASP A 158 10.09 0.78 35.85
CA ASP A 158 11.53 1.06 36.01
C ASP A 158 11.97 1.06 37.48
N PHE A 159 11.16 1.63 38.37
CA PHE A 159 11.52 1.81 39.80
C PHE A 159 10.56 1.11 40.76
N GLY A 160 9.50 0.50 40.23
CA GLY A 160 8.58 -0.29 41.02
C GLY A 160 7.77 0.50 42.06
N ARG A 161 7.68 1.83 41.92
CA ARG A 161 6.80 2.68 42.72
C ARG A 161 5.35 2.35 42.41
N GLU A 162 4.52 2.30 43.43
CA GLU A 162 3.07 2.20 43.25
C GLU A 162 2.48 3.57 42.94
N VAL A 163 1.78 3.67 41.82
CA VAL A 163 1.07 4.86 41.36
C VAL A 163 -0.40 4.53 41.12
N PRO A 164 -1.31 5.51 41.20
CA PRO A 164 -2.71 5.29 40.86
C PRO A 164 -2.89 4.73 39.45
N LEU A 165 -3.76 3.73 39.33
CA LEU A 165 -4.15 3.10 38.08
C LEU A 165 -5.54 3.59 37.68
N PHE A 166 -5.65 4.03 36.43
CA PHE A 166 -6.92 4.32 35.77
C PHE A 166 -7.15 3.34 34.63
N GLU A 167 -8.42 3.06 34.37
CA GLU A 167 -8.84 2.24 33.25
C GLU A 167 -9.79 3.03 32.37
N VAL A 168 -9.61 2.88 31.06
CA VAL A 168 -10.43 3.50 30.03
C VAL A 168 -11.08 2.40 29.24
N GLU A 169 -12.41 2.36 29.26
CA GLU A 169 -13.16 1.50 28.35
C GLU A 169 -13.08 2.09 26.94
N ALA A 170 -12.43 1.40 26.01
CA ALA A 170 -12.13 1.93 24.68
C ALA A 170 -13.41 2.30 23.91
N THR A 171 -14.50 1.54 24.09
CA THR A 171 -15.80 1.83 23.47
C THR A 171 -16.40 3.16 23.91
N ALA A 172 -15.99 3.71 25.05
CA ALA A 172 -16.43 5.04 25.50
C ALA A 172 -15.76 6.19 24.72
N VAL A 173 -14.54 5.98 24.22
CA VAL A 173 -13.77 7.00 23.47
C VAL A 173 -13.80 6.79 21.96
N GLU A 174 -14.13 5.59 21.48
CA GLU A 174 -14.29 5.31 20.04
C GLU A 174 -15.14 6.35 19.27
N PRO A 175 -16.29 6.85 19.79
CA PRO A 175 -17.10 7.82 19.07
C PRO A 175 -16.35 9.12 18.74
N ILE A 176 -15.47 9.59 19.63
CA ILE A 176 -14.71 10.83 19.39
C ILE A 176 -13.58 10.60 18.38
N PHE A 177 -12.91 9.45 18.43
CA PHE A 177 -11.90 9.06 17.45
C PHE A 177 -12.53 8.84 16.07
N HIS A 178 -13.73 8.28 16.01
CA HIS A 178 -14.49 8.16 14.78
C HIS A 178 -14.85 9.52 14.20
N LYS A 179 -15.35 10.45 15.04
CA LYS A 179 -15.62 11.83 14.61
C LYS A 179 -14.36 12.51 14.07
N PHE A 180 -13.22 12.30 14.72
CA PHE A 180 -11.94 12.83 14.26
C PHE A 180 -11.48 12.20 12.94
N TYR A 181 -11.62 10.88 12.78
CA TYR A 181 -11.34 10.18 11.54
C TYR A 181 -12.21 10.72 10.39
N SER A 182 -13.52 10.84 10.60
CA SER A 182 -14.45 11.41 9.62
C SER A 182 -14.15 12.86 9.28
N TYR A 183 -13.71 13.64 10.26
CA TYR A 183 -13.27 15.01 10.04
C TYR A 183 -12.09 15.09 9.06
N ILE A 184 -11.05 14.26 9.28
CA ILE A 184 -9.84 14.23 8.43
C ILE A 184 -10.14 13.69 7.03
N PHE A 185 -10.84 12.56 6.94
CA PHE A 185 -10.94 11.80 5.69
C PHE A 185 -12.23 12.03 4.91
N ASP A 186 -13.11 12.88 5.42
CA ASP A 186 -14.40 13.16 4.78
C ASP A 186 -15.26 11.94 4.53
N THR A 187 -15.29 11.07 5.54
CA THR A 187 -16.26 9.99 5.63
C THR A 187 -17.50 10.52 6.35
N ASP A 188 -18.69 10.24 5.81
CA ASP A 188 -19.94 10.79 6.33
C ASP A 188 -20.12 10.46 7.82
N THR A 189 -20.36 11.48 8.64
CA THR A 189 -20.50 11.40 10.11
C THR A 189 -21.82 10.78 10.58
N MET A 190 -22.67 10.31 9.66
CA MET A 190 -23.98 9.78 9.98
C MET A 190 -23.96 8.27 10.27
N GLY A 191 -23.42 7.93 11.44
CA GLY A 191 -23.92 6.83 12.26
C GLY A 191 -23.53 5.40 11.86
N PHE A 192 -23.41 4.58 12.89
CA PHE A 192 -23.24 3.12 12.86
C PHE A 192 -24.40 2.33 12.18
N ALA A 193 -25.21 2.96 11.32
CA ALA A 193 -26.33 2.29 10.68
C ALA A 193 -26.59 2.81 9.26
N GLN A 194 -26.38 1.89 8.32
CA GLN A 194 -27.14 1.71 7.08
C GLN A 194 -26.96 2.76 5.97
N HIS A 195 -26.39 2.28 4.87
CA HIS A 195 -26.36 2.87 3.52
C HIS A 195 -25.25 3.89 3.24
N THR A 196 -23.99 3.52 3.52
CA THR A 196 -22.90 3.98 2.67
C THR A 196 -22.97 3.22 1.34
N GLU A 197 -22.76 3.92 0.23
CA GLU A 197 -22.41 3.26 -1.03
C GLU A 197 -21.33 2.21 -0.73
N PRO A 198 -21.55 0.93 -1.03
CA PRO A 198 -20.68 -0.17 -0.60
C PRO A 198 -19.25 -0.09 -1.15
N ASP A 199 -18.98 0.89 -2.02
CA ASP A 199 -17.79 0.97 -2.87
C ASP A 199 -16.85 2.14 -2.52
N ARG A 200 -17.13 2.96 -1.49
CA ARG A 200 -16.18 4.03 -1.11
C ARG A 200 -15.10 3.47 -0.17
N PRO A 201 -13.81 3.44 -0.57
CA PRO A 201 -12.73 2.95 0.28
C PRO A 201 -12.62 3.79 1.55
N ASN A 202 -12.56 3.12 2.71
CA ASN A 202 -12.16 3.77 3.95
C ASN A 202 -10.63 3.82 4.00
N PRO A 203 -10.02 5.02 4.05
CA PRO A 203 -8.56 5.14 4.12
C PRO A 203 -8.01 4.41 5.34
N ALA A 204 -6.99 3.57 5.13
CA ALA A 204 -6.20 3.01 6.21
C ALA A 204 -5.35 4.13 6.83
N SER A 205 -5.46 4.31 8.15
CA SER A 205 -4.72 5.36 8.86
C SER A 205 -4.12 4.88 10.17
N ILE A 206 -2.96 5.43 10.50
CA ILE A 206 -2.21 5.20 11.73
C ILE A 206 -2.26 6.50 12.52
N PHE A 207 -2.90 6.48 13.68
CA PHE A 207 -2.89 7.62 14.60
C PHE A 207 -1.72 7.49 15.57
N VAL A 208 -0.81 8.47 15.54
CA VAL A 208 0.26 8.63 16.51
C VAL A 208 -0.15 9.75 17.44
N VAL A 209 -0.35 9.42 18.72
CA VAL A 209 -0.87 10.36 19.72
C VAL A 209 0.18 10.67 20.78
N ASN A 210 0.30 11.96 21.11
CA ASN A 210 1.17 12.47 22.16
C ASN A 210 0.36 13.36 23.11
N PHE A 211 -0.50 12.74 23.91
CA PHE A 211 -1.35 13.45 24.86
C PHE A 211 -0.57 13.93 26.09
N ASP A 212 -0.97 15.09 26.63
CA ASP A 212 -0.44 15.63 27.88
C ASP A 212 -1.15 14.96 29.07
N LYS A 213 -0.41 14.06 29.74
CA LYS A 213 -0.92 13.31 30.90
C LYS A 213 -1.35 14.21 32.06
N VAL A 214 -0.71 15.37 32.26
CA VAL A 214 -1.06 16.30 33.35
C VAL A 214 -2.41 16.96 33.11
N ARG A 215 -2.71 17.28 31.84
CA ARG A 215 -4.04 17.79 31.43
C ARG A 215 -5.10 16.71 31.55
N MET A 216 -4.78 15.49 31.12
CA MET A 216 -5.67 14.33 31.19
C MET A 216 -5.90 13.80 32.60
N ASP A 217 -5.11 14.20 33.60
CA ASP A 217 -5.25 13.69 34.96
C ASP A 217 -6.66 13.95 35.53
N PRO A 218 -7.46 12.91 35.81
CA PRO A 218 -8.82 13.07 36.34
C PRO A 218 -8.85 13.72 37.74
N ARG A 219 -7.74 13.67 38.48
CA ARG A 219 -7.60 14.30 39.80
C ARG A 219 -7.45 15.81 39.68
N ASN A 220 -6.93 16.29 38.54
CA ASN A 220 -6.69 17.70 38.28
C ASN A 220 -7.97 18.38 37.78
N LYS A 221 -8.64 19.12 38.68
CA LYS A 221 -9.88 19.87 38.39
C LYS A 221 -9.64 21.34 38.03
N GLU A 222 -8.41 21.81 38.09
CA GLU A 222 -8.07 23.22 37.86
C GLU A 222 -7.94 23.54 36.37
N VAL A 223 -7.62 22.54 35.55
CA VAL A 223 -7.44 22.68 34.10
C VAL A 223 -8.79 22.66 33.38
N ASP A 224 -9.17 23.82 32.85
CA ASP A 224 -10.33 24.02 31.98
C ASP A 224 -9.95 23.77 30.52
N LEU A 225 -10.17 22.54 30.04
CA LEU A 225 -9.81 22.11 28.68
C LEU A 225 -10.58 22.89 27.60
N ASP A 226 -11.82 23.32 27.86
CA ASP A 226 -12.63 24.03 26.86
C ASP A 226 -12.04 25.41 26.54
N LYS A 227 -11.44 26.08 27.54
CA LYS A 227 -10.67 27.31 27.30
C LYS A 227 -9.37 27.05 26.55
N LEU A 228 -8.71 25.93 26.83
CA LEU A 228 -7.45 25.57 26.18
C LEU A 228 -7.61 25.17 24.72
N MET A 229 -8.81 24.85 24.23
CA MET A 229 -9.01 24.49 22.82
C MET A 229 -8.56 25.60 21.85
N PHE A 230 -8.76 26.87 22.20
CA PHE A 230 -8.50 28.02 21.32
C PHE A 230 -7.49 29.04 21.87
N ASN A 231 -7.01 28.83 23.10
CA ASN A 231 -5.99 29.68 23.70
C ASN A 231 -4.59 29.14 23.39
N THR A 232 -3.59 30.03 23.41
CA THR A 232 -2.19 29.63 23.28
C THR A 232 -1.79 28.72 24.45
N ILE A 233 -1.16 27.59 24.15
CA ILE A 233 -0.59 26.71 25.17
C ILE A 233 0.81 27.21 25.54
N ASP A 234 1.03 27.39 26.84
CA ASP A 234 2.32 27.85 27.36
C ASP A 234 3.43 26.79 27.23
N GLN A 235 4.66 27.28 27.09
CA GLN A 235 5.87 26.48 27.13
C GLN A 235 6.08 25.89 28.53
N LEU A 236 6.69 24.71 28.61
CA LEU A 236 6.95 24.03 29.87
C LEU A 236 8.30 24.47 30.46
N SER A 237 8.33 24.70 31.77
CA SER A 237 9.58 24.86 32.53
C SER A 237 10.28 23.51 32.73
N GLU A 238 11.55 23.51 33.19
CA GLU A 238 12.24 22.27 33.54
C GLU A 238 11.55 21.50 34.66
N GLU A 239 10.94 22.20 35.62
CA GLU A 239 10.15 21.61 36.69
C GLU A 239 8.87 20.98 36.16
N ASP A 240 8.21 21.61 35.18
CA ASP A 240 6.99 21.06 34.58
C ASP A 240 7.30 19.82 33.74
N MET A 241 8.41 19.83 32.99
CA MET A 241 8.86 18.67 32.21
C MET A 241 9.07 17.43 33.09
N LYS A 242 9.60 17.60 34.32
CA LYS A 242 9.78 16.50 35.27
C LYS A 242 8.45 15.92 35.78
N LYS A 243 7.35 16.68 35.71
CA LYS A 243 6.02 16.28 36.17
C LYS A 243 5.10 15.80 35.06
N GLN A 244 5.55 15.83 33.80
CA GLN A 244 4.73 15.51 32.63
C GLN A 244 4.18 14.07 32.64
N GLU A 245 4.79 13.13 33.36
CA GLU A 245 4.24 11.77 33.52
C GLU A 245 3.00 11.67 34.41
N GLY A 246 2.65 12.75 35.12
CA GLY A 246 1.43 12.87 35.93
C GLY A 246 1.38 11.98 37.19
N ASP A 247 2.40 11.16 37.47
CA ASP A 247 2.40 10.19 38.58
C ASP A 247 1.16 9.26 38.56
N TYR A 248 0.72 8.80 37.37
CA TYR A 248 -0.31 7.77 37.22
C TYR A 248 -0.12 6.94 35.95
N ILE A 249 -0.75 5.75 35.95
CA ILE A 249 -0.82 4.86 34.79
C ILE A 249 -2.28 4.75 34.37
N TYR A 250 -2.55 4.77 33.07
CA TYR A 250 -3.85 4.39 32.54
C TYR A 250 -3.73 3.27 31.52
N ARG A 251 -4.75 2.41 31.43
CA ARG A 251 -4.79 1.27 30.50
C ARG A 251 -6.14 1.19 29.81
N TYR A 252 -6.14 0.64 28.62
CA TYR A 252 -7.37 0.42 27.87
C TYR A 252 -7.96 -0.96 28.19
N ARG A 253 -9.28 -1.00 28.32
CA ARG A 253 -10.08 -2.22 28.32
C ARG A 253 -11.02 -2.20 27.13
N TYR A 254 -11.43 -3.37 26.68
CA TYR A 254 -12.37 -3.49 25.56
C TYR A 254 -13.48 -4.47 25.92
N ASN A 255 -14.73 -4.01 25.88
CA ASN A 255 -15.95 -4.78 26.14
C ASN A 255 -15.90 -5.54 27.47
N GLY A 256 -15.35 -4.95 28.54
CA GLY A 256 -15.19 -5.62 29.83
C GLY A 256 -14.19 -6.78 29.84
N GLY A 257 -13.40 -6.94 28.77
CA GLY A 257 -12.27 -7.85 28.69
C GLY A 257 -11.07 -7.41 29.54
N GLY A 258 -10.02 -8.23 29.55
CA GLY A 258 -8.77 -7.91 30.24
C GLY A 258 -8.12 -6.64 29.70
N ALA A 259 -7.49 -5.85 30.57
CA ALA A 259 -6.72 -4.68 30.16
C ALA A 259 -5.61 -5.05 29.18
N THR A 260 -5.23 -4.14 28.29
CA THR A 260 -4.10 -4.31 27.36
C THR A 260 -2.80 -4.59 28.12
N GLN A 261 -2.44 -5.87 28.27
CA GLN A 261 -1.17 -6.35 28.85
C GLN A 261 -0.67 -7.65 28.19
N GLU A 262 0.66 -7.76 28.08
CA GLU A 262 1.42 -8.90 27.54
C GLU A 262 0.85 -10.26 27.93
N LYS A 263 0.69 -11.14 26.93
CA LYS A 263 0.35 -12.56 27.17
C LYS A 263 1.60 -13.41 27.04
N ALA A 264 1.84 -14.29 28.01
CA ALA A 264 2.78 -15.39 27.85
C ALA A 264 2.23 -16.34 26.77
N SER A 265 2.95 -16.49 25.66
CA SER A 265 2.61 -17.50 24.67
C SER A 265 3.26 -18.81 25.06
N HIS A 266 2.46 -19.83 25.33
CA HIS A 266 2.95 -21.19 25.58
C HIS A 266 3.64 -21.80 24.35
N VAL A 267 3.26 -21.36 23.14
CA VAL A 267 3.84 -21.85 21.88
C VAL A 267 5.21 -21.20 21.61
N HIS A 268 5.39 -19.95 22.01
CA HIS A 268 6.65 -19.21 21.79
C HIS A 268 7.55 -19.13 23.03
N GLU A 269 7.11 -19.72 24.16
CA GLU A 269 7.78 -19.73 25.46
C GLU A 269 8.28 -18.36 25.95
N ARG A 270 7.62 -17.28 25.50
CA ARG A 270 8.00 -15.89 25.83
C ARG A 270 6.76 -14.99 25.97
N PRO A 271 6.88 -13.88 26.70
CA PRO A 271 5.90 -12.80 26.65
C PRO A 271 5.77 -12.32 25.20
N VAL A 272 4.56 -12.41 24.64
CA VAL A 272 4.24 -11.86 23.33
C VAL A 272 3.45 -10.58 23.57
N VAL A 273 4.12 -9.46 23.29
CA VAL A 273 3.56 -8.10 23.32
C VAL A 273 2.73 -7.82 22.06
N ASN A 274 2.76 -8.74 21.10
CA ASN A 274 2.26 -8.55 19.76
C ASN A 274 0.78 -8.98 19.62
N TRP A 275 -0.10 -7.98 19.53
CA TRP A 275 -1.54 -8.13 19.30
C TRP A 275 -1.94 -8.00 17.83
N LEU A 276 -1.01 -8.18 16.89
CA LEU A 276 -1.30 -7.99 15.47
C LEU A 276 -2.43 -8.93 15.03
N LEU A 277 -3.52 -8.33 14.58
CA LEU A 277 -4.66 -8.98 13.92
C LEU A 277 -4.22 -9.86 12.74
N ALA A 278 -3.12 -9.49 12.09
CA ALA A 278 -2.50 -10.25 10.99
C ALA A 278 -1.98 -11.64 11.43
N ALA A 279 -1.71 -11.85 12.71
CA ALA A 279 -1.28 -13.13 13.28
C ALA A 279 -2.45 -13.89 13.95
N GLY A 280 -3.71 -13.47 13.73
CA GLY A 280 -4.89 -14.09 14.35
C GLY A 280 -5.07 -13.79 15.84
N CYS A 281 -4.15 -13.03 16.45
CA CYS A 281 -4.31 -12.52 17.80
C CYS A 281 -5.22 -11.29 17.75
N HIS A 282 -6.46 -11.42 18.22
CA HIS A 282 -7.39 -10.30 18.27
C HIS A 282 -7.92 -10.10 19.70
N PRO A 283 -8.07 -8.85 20.18
CA PRO A 283 -8.71 -8.59 21.47
C PRO A 283 -10.18 -9.04 21.47
N PHE A 284 -10.78 -9.20 20.29
CA PHE A 284 -12.17 -9.64 20.09
C PHE A 284 -12.38 -11.16 20.20
N GLY A 285 -11.51 -11.87 20.94
CA GLY A 285 -11.56 -13.32 21.15
C GLY A 285 -12.88 -13.79 21.75
N PRO A 286 -13.02 -15.05 22.21
CA PRO A 286 -14.27 -15.63 22.75
C PRO A 286 -14.91 -14.90 23.97
N PHE A 287 -14.43 -13.70 24.29
CA PHE A 287 -14.89 -12.75 25.30
C PHE A 287 -15.70 -11.57 24.69
N SER A 288 -15.96 -11.58 23.37
CA SER A 288 -16.90 -10.66 22.72
C SER A 288 -18.32 -11.18 22.85
N ASN A 289 -19.30 -10.31 23.13
CA ASN A 289 -20.74 -10.63 23.16
C ASN A 289 -21.31 -10.97 21.76
N SER A 290 -20.47 -11.17 20.75
CA SER A 290 -20.84 -11.47 19.36
C SER A 290 -20.19 -12.76 18.89
N SER A 291 -20.99 -13.62 18.24
CA SER A 291 -20.56 -14.85 17.56
C SER A 291 -20.04 -14.62 16.13
N ARG A 292 -19.96 -13.37 15.67
CA ARG A 292 -19.52 -13.01 14.32
C ARG A 292 -18.02 -12.75 14.27
N THR A 293 -17.35 -13.22 13.22
CA THR A 293 -15.97 -12.81 12.91
C THR A 293 -15.91 -11.33 12.55
N SER A 294 -14.89 -10.63 13.02
CA SER A 294 -14.71 -9.21 12.71
C SER A 294 -14.52 -9.00 11.21
N LYS A 295 -15.05 -7.89 10.68
CA LYS A 295 -14.89 -7.50 9.28
C LYS A 295 -13.40 -7.37 8.90
N LEU A 296 -12.60 -6.80 9.80
CA LEU A 296 -11.15 -6.71 9.63
C LEU A 296 -10.46 -8.07 9.46
N LEU A 297 -10.85 -9.09 10.24
CA LEU A 297 -10.30 -10.44 10.07
C LEU A 297 -10.71 -11.05 8.72
N GLN A 298 -11.97 -10.85 8.32
CA GLN A 298 -12.45 -11.29 7.00
C GLN A 298 -11.66 -10.62 5.87
N ASP A 299 -11.40 -9.32 5.98
CA ASP A 299 -10.67 -8.53 4.99
C ASP A 299 -9.20 -8.94 4.91
N VAL A 300 -8.54 -9.16 6.05
CA VAL A 300 -7.16 -9.71 6.09
C VAL A 300 -7.10 -11.10 5.48
N ALA A 301 -8.06 -11.99 5.79
CA ALA A 301 -8.10 -13.33 5.22
C ALA A 301 -8.32 -13.31 3.70
N LEU A 302 -9.21 -12.43 3.22
CA LEU A 302 -9.44 -12.24 1.78
C LEU A 302 -8.17 -11.72 1.08
N ARG A 303 -7.52 -10.70 1.65
CA ARG A 303 -6.26 -10.14 1.13
C ARG A 303 -5.16 -11.19 1.03
N ASN A 304 -4.96 -11.97 2.09
CA ASN A 304 -3.98 -13.06 2.09
C ASN A 304 -4.30 -14.13 1.02
N THR A 305 -5.57 -14.45 0.84
CA THR A 305 -6.02 -15.39 -0.20
C THR A 305 -5.75 -14.84 -1.60
N ILE A 306 -6.03 -13.56 -1.85
CA ILE A 306 -5.73 -12.89 -3.12
C ILE A 306 -4.23 -12.98 -3.40
N TYR A 307 -3.40 -12.65 -2.41
CA TYR A 307 -1.95 -12.68 -2.56
C TYR A 307 -1.41 -14.07 -2.89
N ALA A 308 -1.86 -15.09 -2.17
CA ALA A 308 -1.46 -16.47 -2.46
C ALA A 308 -1.85 -16.91 -3.88
N ARG A 309 -3.03 -16.49 -4.38
CA ARG A 309 -3.48 -16.86 -5.73
C ARG A 309 -2.68 -16.16 -6.83
N VAL A 310 -2.42 -14.87 -6.66
CA VAL A 310 -1.62 -14.09 -7.61
C VAL A 310 -0.20 -14.60 -7.64
N ASP A 311 0.41 -14.82 -6.48
CA ASP A 311 1.74 -15.41 -6.34
C ASP A 311 1.83 -16.76 -7.09
N ALA A 312 0.89 -17.68 -6.81
CA ALA A 312 0.83 -18.97 -7.50
C ALA A 312 0.60 -18.83 -9.02
N ALA A 313 -0.22 -17.88 -9.46
CA ALA A 313 -0.45 -17.64 -10.88
C ALA A 313 0.82 -17.12 -11.57
N LEU A 314 1.53 -16.17 -10.95
CA LEU A 314 2.77 -15.61 -11.48
C LEU A 314 3.87 -16.66 -11.59
N HIS A 315 4.01 -17.53 -10.60
CA HIS A 315 4.92 -18.69 -10.68
C HIS A 315 4.56 -19.58 -11.88
N LYS A 316 3.28 -19.93 -12.06
CA LYS A 316 2.83 -20.75 -13.20
C LYS A 316 3.12 -20.11 -14.55
N ILE A 317 2.97 -18.80 -14.67
CA ILE A 317 3.26 -18.07 -15.91
C ILE A 317 4.75 -18.11 -16.22
N ARG A 318 5.60 -17.94 -15.20
CA ARG A 318 7.06 -18.02 -15.35
C ARG A 318 7.50 -19.43 -15.72
N ASP A 319 6.99 -20.45 -15.04
CA ASP A 319 7.23 -21.86 -15.37
C ASP A 319 6.83 -22.17 -16.82
N THR A 320 5.64 -21.69 -17.25
CA THR A 320 5.16 -21.88 -18.61
C THR A 320 6.09 -21.20 -19.63
N SER A 321 6.54 -19.97 -19.34
CA SER A 321 7.50 -19.24 -20.18
C SER A 321 8.83 -19.97 -20.26
N GLU A 322 9.33 -20.51 -19.16
CA GLU A 322 10.57 -21.29 -19.11
C GLU A 322 10.45 -22.57 -19.95
N ILE A 323 9.36 -23.33 -19.81
CA ILE A 323 9.12 -24.57 -20.58
C ILE A 323 9.13 -24.28 -22.08
N VAL A 324 8.46 -23.21 -22.54
CA VAL A 324 8.46 -22.81 -23.96
C VAL A 324 9.87 -22.44 -24.43
N GLN A 325 10.63 -21.73 -23.59
CA GLN A 325 12.00 -21.34 -23.92
C GLN A 325 12.95 -22.54 -23.99
N VAL A 326 12.86 -23.48 -23.05
CA VAL A 326 13.64 -24.72 -23.05
C VAL A 326 13.35 -25.51 -24.32
N PHE A 327 12.07 -25.72 -24.64
CA PHE A 327 11.66 -26.40 -25.87
C PHE A 327 12.25 -25.74 -27.12
N ALA A 328 12.14 -24.40 -27.22
CA ALA A 328 12.70 -23.64 -28.32
C ALA A 328 14.22 -23.81 -28.43
N SER A 329 14.94 -23.78 -27.30
CA SER A 329 16.39 -23.92 -27.28
C SER A 329 16.87 -25.32 -27.72
N GLU A 330 16.17 -26.36 -27.28
CA GLU A 330 16.50 -27.77 -27.56
C GLU A 330 16.21 -28.15 -29.01
N HIS A 331 15.03 -27.78 -29.52
CA HIS A 331 14.52 -28.30 -30.78
C HIS A 331 14.77 -27.36 -31.96
N LEU A 332 14.90 -26.06 -31.72
CA LEU A 332 14.98 -25.06 -32.80
C LEU A 332 16.38 -24.52 -33.00
N LYS A 333 17.29 -24.69 -32.02
CA LYS A 333 18.71 -24.27 -32.03
C LYS A 333 18.96 -22.81 -32.47
N THR A 334 17.95 -21.97 -32.46
CA THR A 334 18.08 -20.52 -32.53
C THR A 334 17.91 -19.97 -31.12
N PRO A 335 18.95 -19.38 -30.52
CA PRO A 335 18.77 -18.67 -29.26
C PRO A 335 17.78 -17.53 -29.49
N LEU A 336 16.71 -17.51 -28.71
CA LEU A 336 15.71 -16.44 -28.71
C LEU A 336 16.40 -15.08 -28.50
N GLY A 337 16.57 -14.29 -29.57
CA GLY A 337 17.10 -12.93 -29.46
C GLY A 337 18.19 -12.49 -30.44
N GLU A 338 18.62 -13.27 -31.44
CA GLU A 338 19.50 -12.69 -32.46
C GLU A 338 18.72 -11.75 -33.41
N PRO A 339 19.15 -10.48 -33.55
CA PRO A 339 18.53 -9.57 -34.50
C PRO A 339 18.85 -10.04 -35.90
N VAL A 340 17.84 -10.53 -36.62
CA VAL A 340 17.98 -10.82 -38.03
C VAL A 340 18.26 -9.51 -38.77
N ARG A 341 19.38 -9.47 -39.51
CA ARG A 341 19.75 -8.32 -40.35
C ARG A 341 18.54 -7.84 -41.17
N ALA A 342 18.26 -6.55 -41.02
CA ALA A 342 17.22 -5.74 -41.65
C ALA A 342 15.87 -5.67 -40.90
N LYS A 343 15.82 -4.85 -39.84
CA LYS A 343 14.80 -3.79 -39.65
C LYS A 343 15.18 -2.90 -38.47
N LYS A 344 15.30 -1.59 -38.74
CA LYS A 344 15.50 -0.54 -37.73
C LYS A 344 14.15 0.00 -37.28
N ASN A 345 14.08 0.31 -35.99
CA ASN A 345 13.16 1.23 -35.29
C ASN A 345 11.72 0.72 -35.03
N LYS A 346 11.54 0.02 -33.91
CA LYS A 346 10.39 0.23 -33.03
C LYS A 346 10.90 0.33 -31.59
N THR A 347 10.63 1.47 -30.95
CA THR A 347 10.93 1.74 -29.54
C THR A 347 9.70 1.41 -28.70
N THR A 348 9.49 0.14 -28.44
CA THR A 348 8.66 -0.36 -27.34
C THR A 348 9.07 -1.82 -27.19
N THR A 349 9.43 -2.22 -25.97
CA THR A 349 9.99 -3.52 -25.58
C THR A 349 9.46 -4.67 -26.45
N GLU A 350 10.34 -5.26 -27.27
CA GLU A 350 9.98 -6.38 -28.15
C GLU A 350 9.50 -7.56 -27.29
N LEU A 351 8.24 -7.98 -27.47
CA LEU A 351 7.69 -9.19 -26.86
C LEU A 351 8.62 -10.38 -27.19
N TRP A 352 8.94 -11.21 -26.20
CA TRP A 352 9.74 -12.42 -26.46
C TRP A 352 9.02 -13.37 -27.43
N LEU A 353 7.68 -13.31 -27.49
CA LEU A 353 6.82 -14.01 -28.43
C LEU A 353 6.95 -13.51 -29.87
N GLU A 354 7.10 -12.20 -30.08
CA GLU A 354 7.32 -11.62 -31.42
C GLU A 354 8.63 -12.12 -32.07
N LYS A 355 9.57 -12.64 -31.27
CA LYS A 355 10.82 -13.24 -31.77
C LYS A 355 10.58 -14.56 -32.50
N PHE A 356 9.44 -15.23 -32.30
CA PHE A 356 9.13 -16.47 -33.02
C PHE A 356 8.84 -16.26 -34.52
N TYR A 357 8.36 -15.07 -34.93
CA TYR A 357 7.86 -14.87 -36.30
C TYR A 357 8.39 -13.63 -37.04
N LYS A 358 9.49 -13.01 -36.59
CA LYS A 358 10.05 -11.83 -37.27
C LYS A 358 10.55 -12.06 -38.72
N LYS A 359 10.51 -13.28 -39.26
CA LYS A 359 10.71 -13.55 -40.69
C LYS A 359 9.87 -14.74 -41.18
N THR A 360 9.30 -14.61 -42.37
CA THR A 360 8.93 -15.73 -43.22
C THR A 360 10.18 -16.56 -43.50
N THR A 361 10.21 -17.80 -43.01
CA THR A 361 11.30 -18.75 -43.29
C THR A 361 10.76 -19.92 -44.12
N ASN A 362 11.62 -20.54 -44.92
CA ASN A 362 11.27 -21.77 -45.67
C ASN A 362 11.43 -23.05 -44.79
N LEU A 363 11.60 -22.87 -43.48
CA LEU A 363 11.69 -23.98 -42.52
C LEU A 363 10.30 -24.27 -41.96
N PRO A 364 10.00 -25.53 -41.58
CA PRO A 364 8.76 -25.84 -40.88
C PRO A 364 8.69 -24.98 -39.62
N GLU A 365 7.53 -24.34 -39.42
CA GLU A 365 7.34 -23.41 -38.32
C GLU A 365 7.46 -24.16 -36.99
N PRO A 366 8.25 -23.63 -36.05
CA PRO A 366 8.58 -24.33 -34.82
C PRO A 366 7.39 -24.50 -33.87
N PHE A 367 6.45 -23.57 -33.95
CA PHE A 367 5.22 -23.54 -33.17
C PHE A 367 4.04 -23.27 -34.11
N PRO A 368 2.86 -23.83 -33.84
CA PRO A 368 1.65 -23.44 -34.53
C PRO A 368 1.38 -21.94 -34.32
N HIS A 369 1.08 -21.18 -35.39
CA HIS A 369 0.70 -19.76 -35.26
C HIS A 369 -0.44 -19.55 -34.27
N GLU A 370 -1.42 -20.45 -34.28
CA GLU A 370 -2.56 -20.41 -33.35
C GLU A 370 -2.11 -20.49 -31.88
N LEU A 371 -1.04 -21.23 -31.56
CA LEU A 371 -0.50 -21.31 -30.19
C LEU A 371 0.05 -19.95 -29.75
N VAL A 372 0.85 -19.32 -30.60
CA VAL A 372 1.52 -18.07 -30.24
C VAL A 372 0.53 -16.91 -30.21
N GLU A 373 -0.39 -16.84 -31.17
CA GLU A 373 -1.47 -15.85 -31.16
C GLU A 373 -2.35 -16.00 -29.91
N ARG A 374 -2.67 -17.24 -29.52
CA ARG A 374 -3.43 -17.50 -28.29
C ARG A 374 -2.65 -17.11 -27.03
N LEU A 375 -1.35 -17.38 -26.99
CA LEU A 375 -0.50 -17.04 -25.86
C LEU A 375 -0.28 -15.53 -25.73
N GLU A 376 -0.12 -14.82 -26.84
CA GLU A 376 -0.07 -13.35 -26.87
C GLU A 376 -1.37 -12.76 -26.34
N LYS A 377 -2.52 -13.19 -26.86
CA LYS A 377 -3.83 -12.77 -26.37
C LYS A 377 -4.04 -13.07 -24.88
N TYR A 378 -3.52 -14.22 -24.41
CA TYR A 378 -3.58 -14.56 -22.99
C TYR A 378 -2.76 -13.59 -22.14
N LEU A 379 -1.53 -13.26 -22.55
CA LEU A 379 -0.68 -12.32 -21.81
C LEU A 379 -1.26 -10.90 -21.82
N ASP A 380 -1.85 -10.46 -22.93
CA ASP A 380 -2.52 -9.15 -23.01
C ASP A 380 -3.71 -9.08 -22.05
N ASN A 381 -4.57 -10.11 -22.06
CA ASN A 381 -5.71 -10.17 -21.14
C ASN A 381 -5.27 -10.25 -19.67
N LEU A 382 -4.19 -10.97 -19.40
CA LEU A 382 -3.61 -11.07 -18.07
C LEU A 382 -3.01 -9.73 -17.60
N GLU A 383 -2.36 -8.96 -18.49
CA GLU A 383 -1.87 -7.61 -18.20
C GLU A 383 -3.03 -6.72 -17.73
N GLU A 384 -4.14 -6.73 -18.47
CA GLU A 384 -5.36 -5.99 -18.11
C GLU A 384 -5.93 -6.45 -16.76
N GLN A 385 -6.06 -7.76 -16.55
CA GLN A 385 -6.56 -8.34 -15.29
C GLN A 385 -5.69 -7.97 -14.08
N LEU A 386 -4.37 -7.96 -14.22
CA LEU A 386 -3.44 -7.58 -13.16
C LEU A 386 -3.49 -6.08 -12.86
N VAL A 387 -3.62 -5.23 -13.88
CA VAL A 387 -3.81 -3.78 -13.69
C VAL A 387 -5.12 -3.51 -12.96
N ASP A 388 -6.19 -4.17 -13.35
CA ASP A 388 -7.50 -4.04 -12.69
C ASP A 388 -7.45 -4.57 -11.25
N LEU A 389 -6.76 -5.69 -11.01
CA LEU A 389 -6.53 -6.20 -9.66
C LEU A 389 -5.81 -5.18 -8.78
N SER A 390 -4.79 -4.52 -9.31
CA SER A 390 -4.05 -3.47 -8.59
C SER A 390 -4.98 -2.32 -8.18
N SER A 391 -5.88 -1.90 -9.08
CA SER A 391 -6.91 -0.89 -8.80
C SER A 391 -7.86 -1.35 -7.69
N LEU A 392 -8.38 -2.57 -7.79
CA LEU A 392 -9.30 -3.12 -6.79
C LEU A 392 -8.66 -3.26 -5.41
N LEU A 393 -7.37 -3.62 -5.36
CA LEU A 393 -6.61 -3.68 -4.11
C LEU A 393 -6.37 -2.29 -3.51
N TYR A 394 -6.06 -1.30 -4.35
CA TYR A 394 -5.92 0.09 -3.93
C TYR A 394 -7.24 0.68 -3.39
N ASP A 395 -8.35 0.41 -4.07
CA ASP A 395 -9.70 0.83 -3.66
C ASP A 395 -10.30 -0.02 -2.53
N HIS A 396 -9.52 -0.94 -1.95
CA HIS A 396 -9.97 -1.85 -0.89
C HIS A 396 -11.22 -2.68 -1.24
N ARG A 397 -11.48 -2.91 -2.53
CA ARG A 397 -12.58 -3.72 -3.07
C ARG A 397 -12.20 -5.19 -3.07
N LEU A 398 -11.99 -5.73 -1.87
CA LEU A 398 -11.41 -7.06 -1.67
C LEU A 398 -12.28 -8.19 -2.22
N GLN A 399 -13.61 -8.03 -2.26
CA GLN A 399 -14.52 -9.03 -2.83
C GLN A 399 -14.33 -9.16 -4.35
N ASP A 400 -14.27 -8.04 -5.06
CA ASP A 400 -14.05 -8.04 -6.50
C ASP A 400 -12.62 -8.48 -6.84
N ALA A 401 -11.63 -8.03 -6.06
CA ALA A 401 -10.24 -8.48 -6.17
C ALA A 401 -10.13 -10.01 -5.94
N HIS A 402 -10.94 -10.57 -5.04
CA HIS A 402 -11.01 -12.01 -4.79
C HIS A 402 -11.55 -12.79 -6.00
N LEU A 403 -12.56 -12.26 -6.69
CA LEU A 403 -13.09 -12.86 -7.91
C LEU A 403 -12.08 -12.75 -9.06
N ASN A 404 -11.53 -11.57 -9.29
CA ASN A 404 -10.52 -11.31 -10.32
C ASN A 404 -9.26 -12.19 -10.12
N SER A 405 -8.73 -12.28 -8.90
CA SER A 405 -7.58 -13.16 -8.60
C SER A 405 -7.88 -14.66 -8.78
N SER A 406 -9.13 -15.08 -8.59
CA SER A 406 -9.56 -16.45 -8.90
C SER A 406 -9.51 -16.72 -10.40
N GLU A 407 -9.98 -15.77 -11.20
CA GLU A 407 -9.95 -15.85 -12.66
C GLU A 407 -8.51 -15.87 -13.20
N ILE A 408 -7.63 -15.02 -12.68
CA ILE A 408 -6.20 -15.01 -13.02
C ILE A 408 -5.57 -16.39 -12.76
N LEU A 409 -5.80 -16.97 -11.58
CA LEU A 409 -5.25 -18.27 -11.22
C LEU A 409 -5.83 -19.39 -12.10
N GLN A 410 -7.14 -19.41 -12.34
CA GLN A 410 -7.75 -20.41 -13.21
C GLN A 410 -7.22 -20.32 -14.64
N SER A 411 -7.15 -19.11 -15.18
CA SER A 411 -6.65 -18.84 -16.53
C SER A 411 -5.18 -19.27 -16.69
N SER A 412 -4.33 -18.99 -15.69
CA SER A 412 -2.92 -19.47 -15.70
C SER A 412 -2.80 -20.99 -15.67
N ILE A 413 -3.63 -21.69 -14.89
CA ILE A 413 -3.65 -23.16 -14.87
C ILE A 413 -4.05 -23.72 -16.24
N PHE A 414 -5.11 -23.21 -16.85
CA PHE A 414 -5.56 -23.69 -18.16
C PHE A 414 -4.57 -23.40 -19.27
N THR A 415 -3.94 -22.22 -19.27
CA THR A 415 -2.91 -21.87 -20.24
C THR A 415 -1.68 -22.76 -20.09
N GLN A 416 -1.22 -23.02 -18.85
CA GLN A 416 -0.12 -23.95 -18.60
C GLN A 416 -0.42 -25.33 -19.19
N GLN A 417 -1.58 -25.91 -18.89
CA GLN A 417 -2.00 -27.22 -19.40
C GLN A 417 -2.10 -27.26 -20.93
N TYR A 418 -2.62 -26.19 -21.54
CA TYR A 418 -2.70 -26.07 -22.99
C TYR A 418 -1.31 -26.04 -23.64
N VAL A 419 -0.41 -25.21 -23.11
CA VAL A 419 0.98 -25.10 -23.60
C VAL A 419 1.68 -26.44 -23.47
N GLU A 420 1.63 -27.09 -22.31
CA GLU A 420 2.24 -28.41 -22.09
C GLU A 420 1.71 -29.46 -23.08
N HIS A 421 0.40 -29.48 -23.34
CA HIS A 421 -0.21 -30.40 -24.30
C HIS A 421 0.30 -30.16 -25.74
N VAL A 422 0.33 -28.89 -26.18
CA VAL A 422 0.79 -28.56 -27.53
C VAL A 422 2.27 -28.87 -27.68
N LEU A 423 3.11 -28.52 -26.71
CA LEU A 423 4.54 -28.83 -26.73
C LEU A 423 4.81 -30.34 -26.76
N SER A 424 4.03 -31.13 -26.01
CA SER A 424 4.12 -32.59 -26.05
C SER A 424 3.76 -33.15 -27.43
N SER A 425 2.66 -32.68 -28.03
CA SER A 425 2.25 -33.06 -29.39
C SER A 425 3.31 -32.70 -30.43
N GLU A 426 3.85 -31.47 -30.39
CA GLU A 426 4.89 -31.05 -31.33
C GLU A 426 6.20 -31.83 -31.13
N LYS A 427 6.57 -32.15 -29.89
CA LYS A 427 7.72 -33.02 -29.59
C LYS A 427 7.58 -34.40 -30.25
N GLU A 428 6.40 -35.02 -30.19
CA GLU A 428 6.15 -36.30 -30.86
C GLU A 428 6.22 -36.19 -32.39
N LYS A 429 5.67 -35.12 -32.98
CA LYS A 429 5.79 -34.86 -34.43
C LYS A 429 7.25 -34.71 -34.86
N MET A 430 8.06 -34.01 -34.07
CA MET A 430 9.48 -33.77 -34.36
C MET A 430 10.34 -35.05 -34.27
N LYS A 431 9.94 -36.06 -33.48
CA LYS A 431 10.63 -37.37 -33.48
C LYS A 431 10.56 -38.08 -34.83
N CYS A 432 9.54 -37.83 -35.64
CA CYS A 432 9.32 -38.52 -36.92
C CYS A 432 10.21 -38.00 -38.05
N CYS A 433 10.78 -36.79 -37.92
CA CYS A 433 11.51 -36.11 -38.99
C CYS A 433 12.89 -35.66 -38.50
N LYS A 434 13.94 -36.35 -38.95
CA LYS A 434 15.33 -35.94 -38.69
C LYS A 434 15.61 -34.64 -39.44
N ILE A 435 15.70 -33.52 -38.72
CA ILE A 435 16.05 -32.22 -39.31
C ILE A 435 17.54 -32.25 -39.70
N GLU A 436 17.84 -32.42 -40.99
CA GLU A 436 19.19 -32.23 -41.53
C GLU A 436 19.43 -30.75 -41.79
N TYR A 437 20.11 -30.09 -40.85
CA TYR A 437 20.62 -28.74 -41.06
C TYR A 437 21.75 -28.80 -42.09
N LYS A 438 21.47 -28.41 -43.34
CA LYS A 438 22.53 -28.05 -44.28
C LYS A 438 23.19 -26.76 -43.78
N TYR A 439 24.45 -26.86 -43.37
CA TYR A 439 25.27 -25.68 -43.13
C TYR A 439 25.17 -24.74 -44.33
N PRO A 440 25.02 -23.42 -44.13
CA PRO A 440 24.98 -22.49 -45.24
C PRO A 440 26.27 -22.67 -46.04
N TYR A 441 26.13 -22.90 -47.34
CA TYR A 441 27.22 -23.07 -48.28
C TYR A 441 28.28 -21.99 -48.01
N HIS A 442 29.45 -22.40 -47.51
CA HIS A 442 30.57 -21.49 -47.25
C HIS A 442 30.96 -20.84 -48.59
N SER A 443 30.41 -19.66 -48.86
CA SER A 443 30.81 -18.86 -50.01
C SER A 443 32.27 -18.48 -49.82
N SER A 444 33.08 -18.68 -50.87
CA SER A 444 34.51 -18.36 -50.91
C SER A 444 34.83 -16.93 -50.43
N GLN A 445 33.84 -16.04 -50.42
CA GLN A 445 33.94 -14.70 -49.84
C GLN A 445 34.35 -14.67 -48.37
N THR A 446 33.93 -15.62 -47.52
CA THR A 446 34.31 -15.59 -46.10
C THR A 446 35.81 -15.84 -45.91
N TYR A 447 36.40 -16.71 -46.73
CA TYR A 447 37.86 -16.92 -46.76
C TYR A 447 38.61 -15.72 -47.34
N VAL A 448 38.05 -15.05 -48.35
CA VAL A 448 38.64 -13.83 -48.91
C VAL A 448 38.63 -12.68 -47.89
N TYR A 449 37.52 -12.43 -47.20
CA TYR A 449 37.45 -11.41 -46.15
C TYR A 449 38.31 -11.76 -44.93
N GLY A 450 38.38 -13.03 -44.54
CA GLY A 450 39.30 -13.50 -43.51
C GLY A 450 40.77 -13.27 -43.90
N GLY A 451 41.11 -13.53 -45.17
CA GLY A 451 42.44 -13.25 -45.72
C GLY A 451 42.79 -11.76 -45.74
N ILE A 452 41.83 -10.90 -46.10
CA ILE A 452 42.02 -9.43 -46.08
C ILE A 452 42.23 -8.92 -44.65
N LEU A 453 41.47 -9.41 -43.67
CA LEU A 453 41.63 -9.04 -42.26
C LEU A 453 42.97 -9.53 -41.69
N LEU A 454 43.38 -10.75 -42.01
CA LEU A 454 44.67 -11.30 -41.56
C LEU A 454 45.83 -10.51 -42.19
N ALA A 455 45.75 -10.18 -43.48
CA ALA A 455 46.75 -9.34 -44.15
C ALA A 455 46.81 -7.94 -43.55
N GLY A 456 45.66 -7.33 -43.26
CA GLY A 456 45.58 -6.03 -42.59
C GLY A 456 46.20 -6.06 -41.18
N PHE A 457 45.96 -7.12 -40.42
CA PHE A 457 46.56 -7.32 -39.09
C PHE A 457 48.08 -7.47 -39.17
N VAL A 458 48.59 -8.25 -40.13
CA VAL A 458 50.04 -8.43 -40.33
C VAL A 458 50.71 -7.14 -40.73
N VAL A 459 50.11 -6.36 -41.64
CA VAL A 459 50.65 -5.04 -42.05
C VAL A 459 50.66 -4.08 -40.87
N TYR A 460 49.58 -4.01 -40.10
CA TYR A 460 49.49 -3.16 -38.90
C TYR A 460 50.53 -3.55 -37.85
N PHE A 461 50.73 -4.85 -37.61
CA PHE A 461 51.73 -5.37 -36.69
C PHE A 461 53.17 -5.04 -37.15
N LEU A 462 53.47 -5.20 -38.44
CA LEU A 462 54.78 -4.85 -39.00
C LEU A 462 55.05 -3.34 -38.91
N VAL A 463 54.06 -2.50 -39.20
CA VAL A 463 54.20 -1.04 -39.04
C VAL A 463 54.50 -0.70 -37.59
N ILE A 464 53.77 -1.24 -36.61
CA ILE A 464 54.06 -0.99 -35.19
C ILE A 464 55.44 -1.52 -34.78
N PHE A 465 55.82 -2.71 -35.23
CA PHE A 465 57.10 -3.32 -34.88
C PHE A 465 58.30 -2.54 -35.42
N PHE A 466 58.20 -1.99 -36.64
CA PHE A 466 59.28 -1.20 -37.26
C PHE A 466 59.20 0.31 -36.97
N SER A 467 58.06 0.83 -36.52
CA SER A 467 57.88 2.25 -36.17
C SER A 467 58.17 2.55 -34.70
N ASN A 468 58.52 1.54 -33.89
CA ASN A 468 58.90 1.72 -32.48
C ASN A 468 60.42 1.93 -32.40
N PRO A 469 60.93 3.15 -32.11
CA PRO A 469 62.35 3.42 -32.08
C PRO A 469 62.90 3.10 -30.69
N VAL A 470 62.90 1.83 -30.29
CA VAL A 470 63.73 1.36 -29.18
C VAL A 470 64.24 -0.05 -29.50
N ARG A 471 65.37 -0.11 -30.20
CA ARG A 471 66.36 -1.19 -30.03
C ARG A 471 67.76 -0.59 -30.13
N ILE A 472 68.30 -0.25 -28.97
CA ILE A 472 69.64 -0.52 -28.44
C ILE A 472 69.79 0.34 -27.18
#